data_AF-A0A923CCC6-F1
#
_entry.id   AF-A0A923CCC6-F1
#
_cell.length_a   1.000
_cell.length_b   1.000
_cell.length_c   1.000
_cell.angle_alpha   90.00
_cell.angle_beta   90.00
_cell.angle_gamma   90.00
#
_symmetry.space_group_name_H-M   'P 1'
#
loop_
_entity.id
_entity.type
_entity.pdbx_description
1 polymer ?
#
loop_
_entity_poly.entity_id
_entity_poly.type
_entity_poly.pdbx_seq_one_letter_code
_entity_poly.pdbx_strand_id
1 'polypeptide(L)' 'LADRCIKAGAEVIGPTGKPFTEASIGMALATRDMMEDLRAMGTATGGPKPFSARDRSAFLQALDLSIQRLRRAGFAAG' A
#
# COMPACT_ATOMS: atom_id res chain seq x y z
N LEU A 1 -8.45 -1.70 5.86
CA LEU A 1 -8.75 -2.55 4.68
C LEU A 1 -7.56 -3.43 4.30
N ALA A 2 -6.39 -2.85 4.00
CA ALA A 2 -5.19 -3.59 3.61
C ALA A 2 -4.80 -4.75 4.54
N ASP A 3 -4.80 -4.53 5.87
CA ASP A 3 -4.55 -5.59 6.86
C ASP A 3 -5.47 -6.82 6.70
N ARG A 4 -6.76 -6.61 6.45
CA ARG A 4 -7.70 -7.72 6.23
C ARG A 4 -7.39 -8.48 4.94
N CYS A 5 -6.96 -7.80 3.89
CA CYS A 5 -6.58 -8.44 2.63
C CYS A 5 -5.31 -9.29 2.79
N ILE A 6 -4.32 -8.79 3.54
CA ILE A 6 -3.10 -9.56 3.88
C ILE A 6 -3.48 -10.82 4.66
N LYS A 7 -4.31 -10.68 5.69
CA LYS A 7 -4.80 -11.82 6.49
C LYS A 7 -5.61 -12.84 5.67
N ALA A 8 -6.22 -12.40 4.57
CA ALA A 8 -6.90 -13.28 3.62
C ALA A 8 -5.94 -13.92 2.58
N GLY A 9 -4.62 -13.71 2.71
CA GLY A 9 -3.60 -14.26 1.82
C GLY A 9 -3.43 -13.49 0.50
N ALA A 10 -3.97 -12.27 0.39
CA ALA A 10 -3.82 -11.47 -0.82
C ALA A 10 -2.49 -10.69 -0.83
N GLU A 11 -1.90 -10.54 -2.01
CA GLU A 11 -0.86 -9.55 -2.25
C GLU A 11 -1.49 -8.14 -2.26
N VAL A 12 -0.96 -7.23 -1.45
CA VAL A 12 -1.51 -5.88 -1.29
C VAL A 12 -0.45 -4.83 -1.63
N ILE A 13 -0.79 -3.92 -2.53
CA ILE A 13 0.13 -2.88 -3.01
C ILE A 13 -0.51 -1.51 -2.77
N GLY A 14 0.23 -0.60 -2.15
CA GLY A 14 -0.18 0.79 -1.97
C GLY A 14 -0.09 1.60 -3.27
N PRO A 15 -0.74 2.77 -3.35
CA PRO A 15 -0.83 3.57 -4.57
C PRO A 15 0.52 4.06 -5.11
N THR A 16 1.56 4.06 -4.28
CA THR A 16 2.94 4.43 -4.66
C THR A 16 3.80 3.24 -5.06
N GLY A 17 3.20 2.05 -5.24
CA GLY A 17 3.89 0.80 -5.59
C GLY A 17 4.58 0.11 -4.42
N LYS A 18 4.44 0.62 -3.18
CA LYS A 18 4.98 -0.04 -2.00
C LYS A 18 4.10 -1.22 -1.60
N PRO A 19 4.62 -2.45 -1.53
CA PRO A 19 3.86 -3.60 -1.04
C PRO A 19 3.63 -3.48 0.46
N PHE A 20 2.45 -3.89 0.90
CA PHE A 20 2.17 -4.11 2.31
C PHE A 20 2.37 -5.59 2.64
N THR A 21 3.03 -5.85 3.76
CA THR A 21 3.28 -7.18 4.29
C THR A 21 2.80 -7.22 5.73
N GLU A 22 2.69 -8.41 6.31
CA GLU A 22 2.35 -8.55 7.74
C GLU A 22 3.33 -7.77 8.63
N ALA A 23 4.62 -7.75 8.27
CA ALA A 23 5.65 -7.03 9.01
C ALA A 23 5.53 -5.49 8.86
N SER A 24 5.03 -4.98 7.74
CA SER A 24 5.00 -3.54 7.46
C SER A 24 3.64 -2.87 7.71
N ILE A 25 2.54 -3.64 7.68
CA ILE A 25 1.19 -3.08 7.73
C ILE A 25 0.86 -2.40 9.06
N GLY A 26 1.33 -2.95 10.19
CA GLY A 26 1.10 -2.35 11.51
C GLY A 26 1.69 -0.95 11.61
N MET A 27 2.95 -0.78 11.19
CA MET A 27 3.61 0.52 11.17
C MET A 27 2.95 1.51 10.21
N ALA A 28 2.49 1.03 9.05
CA ALA A 28 1.78 1.86 8.08
C ALA A 28 0.45 2.39 8.64
N LEU A 29 -0.30 1.56 9.37
CA LEU A 29 -1.54 1.96 10.04
C LEU A 29 -1.27 2.94 11.19
N ALA A 30 -0.31 2.62 12.07
CA ALA A 30 0.04 3.51 13.19
C ALA A 30 0.47 4.90 12.72
N THR A 31 1.27 4.98 11.66
CA THR A 31 1.69 6.27 11.08
C THR A 31 0.50 7.03 10.50
N ARG A 32 -0.43 6.33 9.84
CA ARG A 32 -1.63 6.95 9.26
C ARG A 32 -2.49 7.55 10.36
N ASP A 33 -2.76 6.78 11.42
CA ASP A 33 -3.64 7.18 12.51
C ASP A 33 -3.01 8.37 13.28
N MET A 34 -1.70 8.32 13.57
CA MET A 34 -0.97 9.46 14.15
C MET A 34 -1.07 10.74 13.29
N MET A 35 -0.94 10.62 11.97
CA MET A 35 -1.04 11.75 11.06
C MET A 35 -2.48 12.26 10.91
N GLU A 36 -3.47 11.41 11.15
CA GLU A 36 -4.89 11.79 11.23
C GLU A 36 -5.15 12.61 12.48
N ASP A 37 -4.64 12.18 13.64
CA ASP A 37 -4.73 12.91 14.91
C ASP A 37 -4.07 14.30 14.81
N LEU A 38 -2.87 14.39 14.23
CA LEU A 38 -2.18 15.67 14.02
C LEU A 38 -2.97 16.65 13.14
N ARG A 39 -3.69 16.13 12.13
CA ARG A 39 -4.59 16.93 11.30
C ARG A 39 -5.82 17.38 12.07
N ALA A 40 -6.41 16.50 12.88
CA ALA A 40 -7.57 16.82 13.72
C ALA A 40 -7.25 17.93 14.74
N MET A 41 -6.03 17.97 15.27
CA MET A 41 -5.56 19.02 16.17
C MET A 41 -5.18 20.35 15.47
N GLY A 42 -5.28 20.43 14.15
CA GLY A 42 -4.91 21.63 13.38
C GLY A 42 -3.40 21.90 13.32
N THR A 43 -2.56 20.98 13.80
CA THR A 43 -1.10 21.12 13.82
C THR A 43 -0.44 20.80 12.47
N ALA A 44 -1.10 19.99 11.64
CA ALA A 44 -0.61 19.66 10.31
C ALA A 44 -0.99 20.75 9.30
N THR A 45 -0.07 21.69 9.05
CA THR A 45 -0.28 22.84 8.15
C THR A 45 -0.14 22.49 6.65
N GLY A 46 0.14 21.22 6.31
CA GLY A 46 0.30 20.75 4.94
C GLY A 46 -0.27 19.34 4.70
N GLY A 47 -0.81 19.12 3.50
CA GLY A 47 -1.29 17.82 3.05
C GLY A 47 -0.16 16.87 2.63
N PRO A 48 -0.44 15.57 2.48
CA PRO A 48 0.52 14.66 1.87
C PRO A 48 0.88 15.12 0.44
N LYS A 49 2.08 14.76 -0.02
CA LYS A 49 2.53 15.08 -1.38
C LYS A 49 1.46 14.65 -2.41
N PRO A 50 1.14 15.51 -3.41
CA PRO A 50 0.26 15.12 -4.49
C PRO A 50 0.76 13.88 -5.23
N PHE A 51 -0.17 13.04 -5.65
CA PHE A 51 0.13 11.87 -6.47
C PHE A 51 0.79 12.29 -7.78
N SER A 52 1.91 11.65 -8.13
CA SER A 52 2.72 12.01 -9.29
C SER A 52 2.74 10.92 -10.37
N ALA A 53 3.17 11.27 -11.58
CA ALA A 53 3.38 10.29 -12.65
C ALA A 53 4.38 9.19 -12.25
N ARG A 54 5.38 9.52 -11.42
CA ARG A 54 6.34 8.54 -10.88
C ARG A 54 5.67 7.51 -9.99
N ASP A 55 4.71 7.93 -9.16
CA ASP A 55 3.97 7.01 -8.28
C ASP A 55 3.13 6.04 -9.10
N ARG A 56 2.51 6.52 -10.19
CA ARG A 56 1.79 5.66 -11.15
C ARG A 56 2.72 4.63 -11.78
N SER A 57 3.90 5.03 -12.25
CA SER A 57 4.87 4.10 -12.83
C SER A 57 5.35 3.07 -11.81
N ALA A 58 5.64 3.49 -10.58
CA ALA A 58 6.05 2.59 -9.50
C ALA A 58 4.94 1.58 -9.15
N PHE A 59 3.69 2.02 -9.12
CA PHE A 59 2.54 1.14 -8.92
C PHE A 59 2.40 0.09 -10.03
N LEU A 60 2.46 0.50 -11.29
CA LEU A 60 2.34 -0.42 -12.43
C LEU A 60 3.47 -1.46 -12.44
N GLN A 61 4.70 -1.05 -12.11
CA GLN A 61 5.83 -1.97 -11.98
C GLN A 61 5.61 -2.99 -10.85
N ALA A 62 5.20 -2.52 -9.66
CA ALA A 62 4.94 -3.40 -8.53
C ALA A 62 3.78 -4.38 -8.80
N LEU A 63 2.74 -3.91 -9.51
CA LEU A 63 1.60 -4.72 -9.91
C LEU A 63 2.02 -5.84 -10.87
N ASP A 64 2.76 -5.52 -11.94
CA ASP A 64 3.25 -6.52 -12.88
C ASP A 64 4.12 -7.57 -12.18
N LEU A 65 5.09 -7.15 -11.36
CA LEU A 65 5.92 -8.07 -10.58
C LEU A 65 5.09 -8.99 -9.68
N SER A 66 4.02 -8.49 -9.08
CA SER A 66 3.15 -9.29 -8.20
C SER A 66 2.32 -10.29 -8.98
N ILE A 67 1.78 -9.90 -10.14
CA ILE A 67 1.07 -10.81 -11.05
C ILE A 67 2.01 -11.92 -11.54
N GLN A 68 3.24 -11.57 -11.96
CA GLN A 68 4.22 -12.57 -12.39
C GLN A 68 4.60 -13.54 -11.28
N ARG A 69 4.76 -13.05 -10.04
CA ARG A 69 5.00 -13.91 -8.86
C ARG A 69 3.82 -14.86 -8.62
N LEU A 70 2.59 -14.37 -8.64
CA LEU A 70 1.39 -15.19 -8.46
C LEU A 70 1.25 -16.26 -9.54
N ARG A 71 1.48 -15.91 -10.81
CA ARG A 71 1.46 -16.87 -11.92
C ARG A 71 2.49 -17.98 -11.74
N ARG A 72 3.71 -17.65 -11.29
CA ARG A 72 4.77 -18.64 -11.00
C ARG A 72 4.43 -19.53 -9.80
N ALA A 73 3.71 -19.00 -8.83
CA ALA A 73 3.21 -19.74 -7.67
C ALA A 73 2.02 -20.67 -8.01
N GLY A 74 1.62 -20.75 -9.28
CA GLY A 74 0.53 -21.62 -9.73
C GLY A 74 -0.86 -21.00 -9.59
N PHE A 75 -0.96 -19.68 -9.33
CA PHE A 75 -2.23 -18.98 -9.41
C PHE A 75 -2.69 -18.93 -10.86
N ALA A 76 -3.60 -19.84 -11.23
CA ALA A 76 -4.36 -19.72 -12.46
C ALA A 76 -5.44 -18.67 -12.22
N ALA A 77 -5.36 -17.53 -12.92
CA ALA A 77 -6.54 -16.72 -13.12
C ALA A 77 -7.56 -17.62 -13.83
N GLY A 78 -8.65 -17.94 -13.14
CA GLY A 78 -9.69 -18.84 -13.62
C GLY A 78 -10.25 -18.45 -14.98
#